data_AF-A0A699RX29-F1
#
_entry.id   AF-A0A699RX29-F1
#
_cell.length_a   1.000
_cell.length_b   1.000
_cell.length_c   1.000
_cell.angle_alpha   90.00
_cell.angle_beta   90.00
_cell.angle_gamma   90.00
#
_symmetry.space_group_name_H-M   'P 1'
#
loop_
_entity.id
_entity.type
_entity.pdbx_description
1 polymer ?
#
loop_
_entity_poly.entity_id
_entity_poly.type
_entity_poly.pdbx_seq_one_letter_code
_entity_poly.pdbx_strand_id
1 'polypeptide(L)' 'MSKKQKRKYYMAVIKSNLGWSFKDFKGITFEEIEAKFTQVWKQVEDFIPIGSKEEAERLKRK' A
#
# COMPACT_ATOMS: atom_id res chain seq x y z
N MET A 1 -16.79 -8.45 -0.57
CA MET A 1 -16.11 -8.23 0.73
C MET A 1 -17.00 -7.40 1.64
N SER A 2 -17.34 -7.89 2.83
CA SER A 2 -18.06 -7.11 3.86
C SER A 2 -17.24 -5.89 4.30
N LYS A 3 -17.91 -4.80 4.71
CA LYS A 3 -17.28 -3.56 5.20
C LYS A 3 -16.30 -3.84 6.36
N LYS A 4 -16.63 -4.79 7.24
CA LYS A 4 -15.73 -5.26 8.31
C LYS A 4 -14.47 -5.94 7.78
N GLN A 5 -14.60 -6.69 6.69
CA GLN A 5 -13.51 -7.46 6.08
C GLN A 5 -12.56 -6.55 5.29
N LYS A 6 -13.11 -5.57 4.55
CA LYS A 6 -12.31 -4.51 3.91
C LYS A 6 -11.49 -3.74 4.95
N ARG A 7 -12.10 -3.32 6.05
CA ARG A 7 -11.39 -2.60 7.12
C ARG A 7 -10.22 -3.41 7.68
N LYS A 8 -10.44 -4.69 7.99
CA LYS A 8 -9.37 -5.58 8.48
C LYS A 8 -8.23 -5.73 7.47
N TYR A 9 -8.57 -5.90 6.19
CA TYR A 9 -7.59 -6.01 5.12
C TYR A 9 -6.75 -4.72 4.97
N TYR A 10 -7.39 -3.56 4.88
CA TYR A 10 -6.67 -2.27 4.76
C TYR A 10 -5.77 -2.01 5.96
N MET A 11 -6.25 -2.27 7.18
CA MET A 11 -5.42 -2.14 8.37
C MET A 11 -4.19 -3.05 8.31
N ALA A 12 -4.32 -4.30 7.85
CA ALA A 12 -3.19 -5.21 7.73
C ALA A 12 -2.14 -4.73 6.71
N VAL A 13 -2.58 -4.23 5.56
CA VAL A 13 -1.69 -3.69 4.51
C VAL A 13 -0.96 -2.43 5.02
N ILE A 14 -1.69 -1.50 5.65
CA ILE A 14 -1.09 -0.29 6.22
C ILE A 14 -0.10 -0.65 7.34
N LYS A 15 -0.45 -1.61 8.20
CA LYS A 15 0.40 -2.10 9.29
C LYS A 15 1.75 -2.60 8.76
N SER A 16 1.72 -3.38 7.69
CA SER A 16 2.92 -3.99 7.09
C SER A 16 3.85 -2.98 6.41
N ASN A 17 3.31 -1.85 5.92
CA ASN A 17 4.09 -0.86 5.16
C ASN A 17 4.53 0.35 6.00
N LEU A 18 3.67 0.84 6.90
CA LEU A 18 3.94 2.05 7.69
C LEU A 18 4.44 1.75 9.12
N GLY A 19 4.56 0.48 9.51
CA GLY A 19 4.98 0.10 10.87
C GLY A 19 3.95 0.41 11.96
N TRP A 20 2.69 0.64 11.57
CA TRP A 20 1.62 0.96 12.51
C TRP A 20 1.26 -0.24 13.40
N SER A 21 0.71 0.03 14.58
CA SER A 21 0.13 -0.97 15.47
C SER A 21 -1.40 -0.88 15.44
N PHE A 22 -2.09 -1.90 15.96
CA PHE A 22 -3.56 -1.84 16.06
C PHE A 22 -4.06 -0.67 16.91
N LYS A 23 -3.25 -0.18 17.86
CA LYS A 23 -3.58 0.95 18.72
C LYS A 23 -3.66 2.26 17.94
N ASP A 24 -2.86 2.41 16.88
CA ASP A 24 -2.81 3.61 16.05
C ASP A 24 -4.08 3.77 15.19
N PHE A 25 -4.82 2.68 14.97
CA PHE A 25 -6.11 2.72 14.27
C PHE A 25 -7.29 2.99 15.21
N LYS A 26 -7.06 3.09 16.53
CA LYS A 26 -8.12 3.37 17.50
C LYS A 26 -8.52 4.84 17.38
N GLY A 27 -9.81 5.10 17.12
CA GLY A 27 -10.34 6.45 16.92
C GLY A 27 -10.27 6.96 15.48
N ILE A 28 -9.64 6.20 14.56
CA ILE A 28 -9.59 6.56 13.14
C ILE A 28 -10.85 6.07 12.42
N THR A 29 -11.38 6.93 11.56
CA THR A 29 -12.55 6.66 10.72
C THR A 29 -12.20 5.69 9.58
N PHE A 30 -13.21 5.05 8.97
CA PHE A 30 -12.96 4.17 7.83
C PHE A 30 -12.42 4.93 6.61
N GLU A 31 -12.84 6.19 6.41
CA GLU A 31 -12.38 7.04 5.30
C GLU A 31 -10.90 7.40 5.41
N GLU A 32 -10.40 7.72 6.61
CA GLU A 32 -8.95 7.92 6.83
C GLU A 32 -8.13 6.65 6.59
N ILE A 33 -8.67 5.48 6.96
CA ILE A 33 -8.04 4.19 6.65
C ILE A 33 -7.97 3.99 5.13
N GLU A 34 -9.02 4.33 4.38
CA GLU A 34 -9.03 4.26 2.91
C GLU A 34 -8.04 5.24 2.28
N ALA A 35 -7.94 6.47 2.79
CA ALA A 35 -6.97 7.46 2.32
C ALA A 35 -5.53 6.97 2.53
N LYS A 36 -5.20 6.47 3.73
CA LYS A 36 -3.88 5.90 4.04
C LYS A 36 -3.59 4.66 3.22
N PHE A 37 -4.58 3.79 3.02
CA PHE A 37 -4.44 2.62 2.16
C PHE A 37 -4.09 3.02 0.73
N THR A 38 -4.76 4.04 0.17
CA THR A 38 -4.48 4.55 -1.18
C THR A 38 -3.07 5.11 -1.29
N GLN A 39 -2.59 5.81 -0.26
CA GLN A 39 -1.21 6.30 -0.21
C GLN A 39 -0.20 5.15 -0.21
N VAL A 40 -0.42 4.13 0.61
CA VAL A 40 0.43 2.93 0.65
C VAL A 40 0.36 2.17 -0.67
N TRP A 41 -0.82 2.04 -1.27
CA TRP A 41 -1.00 1.37 -2.56
C TRP A 41 -0.25 2.08 -3.68
N LYS A 42 -0.28 3.41 -3.73
CA LYS A 42 0.54 4.20 -4.66
C LYS A 42 2.03 3.97 -4.46
N GLN A 43 2.50 3.90 -3.22
CA GLN A 43 3.91 3.56 -2.96
C GLN A 43 4.22 2.16 -3.46
N VAL A 44 3.38 1.16 -3.20
CA VAL A 44 3.57 -0.20 -3.73
C VAL A 44 3.58 -0.20 -5.25
N GLU A 45 2.71 0.58 -5.91
CA GLU A 45 2.68 0.71 -7.37
C GLU A 45 3.94 1.40 -7.93
N ASP A 46 4.51 2.35 -7.19
CA ASP A 46 5.80 3.01 -7.52
C ASP A 46 7.01 2.08 -7.27
N PHE A 47 6.92 1.23 -6.24
CA PHE A 47 7.89 0.19 -5.87
C PHE A 47 7.78 -1.09 -6.68
N ILE A 48 6.71 -1.25 -7.46
CA ILE A 48 6.74 -2.07 -8.67
C ILE A 48 7.10 -1.09 -9.77
N PRO A 49 8.38 -0.66 -9.87
CA PRO A 49 8.79 -0.02 -11.10
C PRO A 49 8.47 -1.10 -12.16
N ILE A 50 8.13 -0.80 -13.39
CA ILE A 50 9.10 -0.20 -14.30
C ILE A 50 10.52 -0.84 -14.24
N GLY A 51 10.75 -1.93 -13.48
CA GLY A 51 11.81 -2.91 -13.72
C GLY A 51 11.71 -3.50 -15.12
N SER A 52 10.55 -3.41 -15.77
CA SER A 52 10.41 -3.72 -17.21
C SER A 52 10.80 -2.60 -18.17
N LYS A 53 11.05 -1.35 -17.71
CA LYS A 53 11.41 -0.24 -18.60
C LYS A 53 12.87 0.17 -18.42
N GLU A 54 13.33 0.41 -17.20
CA GLU A 54 14.72 0.84 -16.97
C GLU A 54 15.72 -0.35 -17.02
N GLU A 55 15.33 -1.54 -16.55
CA GLU A 55 16.15 -2.75 -16.71
C GLU A 55 16.16 -3.23 -18.17
N ALA A 56 15.03 -3.11 -18.89
CA ALA A 56 14.96 -3.44 -20.32
C ALA A 56 15.73 -2.45 -21.20
N GLU A 57 15.78 -1.16 -20.86
CA GLU A 57 16.63 -0.18 -21.55
C GLU A 57 18.12 -0.40 -21.27
N ARG A 58 18.51 -0.81 -20.06
CA ARG A 58 19.89 -1.25 -19.77
C ARG A 58 20.28 -2.52 -20.52
N LEU A 59 19.35 -3.47 -20.71
CA LEU A 59 19.61 -4.71 -21.44
C LEU A 59 19.77 -4.49 -22.96
N LYS A 60 19.08 -3.49 -23.54
CA LYS A 60 19.21 -3.09 -24.96
C LYS A 60 20.51 -2.33 -25.30
N ARG A 61 21.32 -1.96 -24.30
CA ARG A 61 22.66 -1.38 -24.50
C ARG A 61 23.80 -2.42 -24.47
N LYS A 62 23.47 -3.71 -24.51
CA LYS A 62 24.43 -4.80 -24.71
C LYS A 62 24.46 -5.25 -26.17
#